data_AF-A0A859DPQ1-F1
#
_entry.id   AF-A0A859DPQ1-F1
#
_cell.length_a   1.000
_cell.length_b   1.000
_cell.length_c   1.000
_cell.angle_alpha   90.00
_cell.angle_beta   90.00
_cell.angle_gamma   90.00
#
_symmetry.space_group_name_H-M   'P 1'
#
loop_
_entity.id
_entity.type
_entity.pdbx_description
1 polymer ?
#
loop_
_entity_poly.entity_id
_entity_poly.type
_entity_poly.pdbx_seq_one_letter_code
_entity_poly.pdbx_strand_id
1 'polypeptide(L)'
;MKLVYICSPYAGSIEENVRFAKAACRYAMKQGCAPIAPHLLYPQFLNDAVPMEREAGIRMGLRVLASCEELWVCGNHTSEGMEKEIAEAKRLGIPVRRISAEQIQKKQAIRQYGILARRSALSVCGSAEAWVKQDGEPVTFDTYEEAATEAGRLNEGIGPVNRTVEYFPQKRSPLPEETLVFGMSMRL
;
A
#
# COMPACT_ATOMS: atom_id res chain seq x y z
N MET A 1 4.63 16.65 4.39
CA MET A 1 4.46 15.19 4.56
C MET A 1 4.96 14.84 5.95
N LYS A 2 4.21 14.11 6.78
CA LYS A 2 4.64 13.76 8.15
C LYS A 2 5.68 12.63 8.11
N LEU A 3 6.74 12.73 8.91
CA LEU A 3 7.64 11.61 9.20
C LEU A 3 7.01 10.76 10.33
N VAL A 4 6.73 9.50 10.02
CA VAL A 4 6.08 8.58 10.97
C VAL A 4 7.02 7.44 11.32
N TYR A 5 7.21 7.22 12.61
CA TYR A 5 7.99 6.10 13.12
C TYR A 5 7.12 4.84 13.14
N ILE A 6 7.55 3.79 12.47
CA ILE A 6 6.87 2.50 12.47
C ILE A 6 7.46 1.63 13.59
N CYS A 7 6.61 1.36 14.58
CA CYS A 7 6.88 0.50 15.73
C CYS A 7 6.15 -0.83 15.53
N SER A 8 6.88 -1.89 15.25
CA SER A 8 6.34 -3.25 15.07
C SER A 8 7.31 -4.29 15.60
N PRO A 9 6.85 -5.53 15.86
CA PRO A 9 7.74 -6.62 16.28
C PRO A 9 8.86 -6.85 15.25
N TYR A 10 10.04 -7.22 15.73
CA TYR A 10 11.18 -7.64 14.90
C TYR A 10 11.65 -9.06 15.30
N ALA A 11 12.02 -9.25 16.57
CA ALA A 11 12.49 -10.52 17.11
C ALA A 11 11.42 -11.63 17.09
N GLY A 12 11.85 -12.90 17.20
CA GLY A 12 10.99 -14.08 17.08
C GLY A 12 10.93 -14.54 15.62
N SER A 13 9.74 -14.51 15.00
CA SER A 13 9.56 -14.80 13.57
C SER A 13 10.10 -13.67 12.68
N ILE A 14 11.43 -13.50 12.62
CA ILE A 14 12.09 -12.36 11.95
C ILE A 14 11.60 -12.18 10.51
N GLU A 15 11.51 -13.24 9.72
CA GLU A 15 11.11 -13.13 8.32
C GLU A 15 9.66 -12.61 8.15
N GLU A 16 8.74 -13.10 8.98
CA GLU A 16 7.35 -12.65 9.00
C GLU A 16 7.24 -11.21 9.48
N ASN A 17 7.96 -10.87 10.55
CA ASN A 17 8.01 -9.54 11.13
C ASN A 17 8.60 -8.51 10.16
N VAL A 18 9.66 -8.86 9.42
CA VAL A 18 10.24 -8.02 8.37
C VAL A 18 9.24 -7.78 7.24
N ARG A 19 8.51 -8.82 6.80
CA ARG A 19 7.44 -8.65 5.80
C ARG A 19 6.34 -7.73 6.32
N PHE A 20 5.93 -7.91 7.57
CA PHE A 20 4.89 -7.10 8.21
C PHE A 20 5.31 -5.63 8.35
N ALA A 21 6.51 -5.36 8.84
CA ALA A 21 7.05 -4.00 8.96
C ALA A 21 7.14 -3.28 7.61
N LYS A 22 7.53 -3.99 6.53
CA LYS A 22 7.49 -3.46 5.16
C LYS A 22 6.07 -3.13 4.71
N ALA A 23 5.08 -3.98 5.04
CA ALA A 23 3.68 -3.71 4.75
C ALA A 23 3.15 -2.49 5.54
N ALA A 24 3.53 -2.35 6.81
CA ALA A 24 3.20 -1.19 7.64
C ALA A 24 3.80 0.11 7.07
N CYS A 25 5.05 0.08 6.58
CA CYS A 25 5.66 1.21 5.87
C CYS A 25 4.85 1.57 4.61
N ARG A 26 4.50 0.58 3.77
CA ARG A 26 3.66 0.81 2.57
C ARG A 26 2.28 1.37 2.93
N TYR A 27 1.68 0.89 4.02
CA TYR A 27 0.42 1.41 4.53
C TYR A 27 0.55 2.90 4.90
N ALA A 28 1.59 3.28 5.63
CA ALA A 28 1.87 4.69 5.95
C ALA A 28 2.12 5.56 4.69
N MET A 29 2.87 5.06 3.71
CA MET A 29 3.08 5.76 2.43
C MET A 29 1.76 6.06 1.72
N LYS A 30 0.85 5.09 1.66
CA LYS A 30 -0.48 5.26 1.07
C LYS A 30 -1.35 6.28 1.81
N GLN A 31 -1.06 6.56 3.08
CA GLN A 31 -1.71 7.60 3.88
C GLN A 31 -1.02 8.96 3.75
N GLY A 32 -0.09 9.13 2.80
CA GLY A 32 0.62 10.39 2.57
C GLY A 32 1.69 10.72 3.61
N CYS A 33 2.26 9.69 4.26
CA CYS A 33 3.33 9.83 5.26
C CYS A 33 4.68 9.31 4.70
N ALA A 34 5.79 9.82 5.24
CA ALA A 34 7.12 9.26 5.06
C ALA A 34 7.42 8.30 6.23
N PRO A 35 7.44 6.97 6.05
CA PRO A 35 7.71 6.05 7.14
C PRO A 35 9.20 5.86 7.41
N ILE A 36 9.56 5.65 8.68
CA ILE A 36 10.87 5.12 9.08
C ILE A 36 10.68 3.93 10.03
N ALA A 37 11.37 2.82 9.75
CA ALA A 37 11.36 1.61 10.58
C ALA A 37 12.80 1.22 10.91
N PRO A 38 13.41 1.74 11.98
CA PRO A 38 14.82 1.49 12.28
C PRO A 38 15.17 0.01 12.46
N HIS A 39 14.21 -0.79 12.93
CA HIS A 39 14.36 -2.24 13.06
C HIS A 39 14.41 -2.98 11.71
N LEU A 40 14.19 -2.33 10.57
CA LEU A 40 14.52 -2.90 9.24
C LEU A 40 15.95 -2.57 8.80
N LEU A 41 16.55 -1.51 9.35
CA LEU A 41 17.85 -0.99 8.96
C LEU A 41 18.97 -1.47 9.87
N TYR A 42 18.87 -1.23 11.18
CA TYR A 42 19.97 -1.50 12.10
C TYR A 42 20.36 -2.97 12.21
N PRO A 43 19.42 -3.94 12.13
CA PRO A 43 19.79 -5.35 12.08
C PRO A 43 20.58 -5.78 10.83
N GLN A 44 20.77 -4.91 9.84
CA GLN A 44 21.65 -5.19 8.69
C GLN A 44 23.14 -5.10 9.08
N PHE A 45 23.46 -4.44 10.20
CA PHE A 45 24.83 -4.26 10.69
C PHE A 45 24.97 -4.41 12.20
N LEU A 46 23.88 -4.75 12.90
CA LEU A 46 23.83 -5.15 14.30
C LEU A 46 23.19 -6.52 14.41
N ASN A 47 23.57 -7.28 15.43
CA ASN A 47 22.97 -8.56 15.78
C ASN A 47 22.01 -8.41 16.95
N ASP A 48 20.71 -8.48 16.67
CA ASP A 48 19.64 -8.38 17.67
C ASP A 48 19.66 -9.51 18.73
N ALA A 49 20.36 -10.62 18.45
CA ALA A 49 20.57 -11.69 19.42
C ALA A 49 21.66 -11.37 20.45
N VAL A 50 22.49 -10.35 20.21
CA VAL A 50 23.52 -9.87 21.14
C VAL A 50 22.92 -8.73 21.97
N PRO A 51 22.74 -8.88 23.30
CA PRO A 51 22.02 -7.89 24.12
C PRO A 51 22.59 -6.46 24.03
N MET A 52 23.90 -6.32 23.96
CA MET A 52 24.56 -5.01 23.84
C MET A 52 24.28 -4.33 22.50
N GLU A 53 24.26 -5.09 21.40
CA GLU A 53 23.97 -4.55 20.07
C GLU A 53 22.48 -4.28 19.89
N ARG A 54 21.61 -5.14 20.43
CA ARG A 54 20.16 -4.88 20.52
C ARG A 54 19.87 -3.56 21.24
N GLU A 55 20.46 -3.36 22.41
CA GLU A 55 20.26 -2.11 23.16
C GLU A 55 20.84 -0.90 22.41
N ALA A 56 21.95 -1.06 21.69
CA ALA A 56 22.47 -0.01 20.81
C ALA A 56 21.49 0.33 19.68
N GLY A 57 20.90 -0.67 19.04
CA GLY A 57 19.88 -0.50 18.01
C GLY A 57 18.63 0.22 18.54
N ILE A 58 18.16 -0.16 19.73
CA ILE A 58 17.03 0.52 20.40
C ILE A 58 17.36 1.98 20.66
N ARG A 59 18.52 2.30 21.28
CA ARG A 59 18.91 3.69 21.55
C ARG A 59 19.00 4.55 20.28
N MET A 60 19.57 4.01 19.21
CA MET A 60 19.60 4.71 17.92
C MET A 60 18.20 4.93 17.37
N GLY A 61 17.31 3.94 17.51
CA GLY A 61 15.89 4.04 17.13
C GLY A 61 15.19 5.15 17.89
N LEU A 62 15.37 5.24 19.22
CA LEU A 62 14.81 6.31 20.04
C LEU A 62 15.31 7.71 19.62
N ARG A 63 16.59 7.83 19.22
CA ARG A 63 17.12 9.09 18.69
C ARG A 63 16.45 9.52 17.39
N VAL A 64 16.13 8.56 16.52
CA VAL A 64 15.38 8.78 15.27
C VAL A 64 13.92 9.13 15.58
N LEU A 65 13.28 8.42 16.53
CA LEU A 65 11.91 8.69 16.98
C LEU A 65 11.74 10.14 17.43
N ALA A 66 12.72 10.71 18.13
CA ALA A 66 12.70 12.10 18.56
C ALA A 66 12.60 13.14 17.42
N SER A 67 12.83 12.74 16.17
CA SER A 67 12.68 13.58 14.98
C SER A 67 11.37 13.34 14.22
N CYS A 68 10.53 12.40 14.65
CA CYS A 68 9.27 12.04 13.98
C CYS A 68 8.07 12.80 14.57
N GLU A 69 7.07 13.08 13.74
CA GLU A 69 5.83 13.74 14.18
C GLU A 69 4.81 12.77 14.79
N GLU A 70 4.89 11.47 14.48
CA GLU A 70 4.01 10.44 15.07
C GLU A 70 4.73 9.10 15.23
N LEU A 71 4.31 8.33 16.25
CA LEU A 71 4.64 6.93 16.43
C LEU A 71 3.44 6.07 16.02
N TRP A 72 3.62 5.15 15.08
CA TRP A 72 2.60 4.18 14.69
C TRP A 72 2.96 2.81 15.24
N VAL A 73 2.20 2.36 16.23
CA VAL A 73 2.30 1.01 16.82
C VAL A 73 1.48 0.07 15.96
N CYS A 74 2.16 -0.83 15.26
CA CYS A 74 1.59 -1.70 14.23
C CYS A 74 1.59 -3.16 14.70
N GLY A 75 0.43 -3.82 14.58
CA GLY A 75 0.25 -5.23 14.90
C GLY A 75 -0.66 -5.48 16.09
N ASN A 76 -0.72 -6.73 16.52
CA ASN A 76 -1.69 -7.20 17.52
C ASN A 76 -1.07 -7.45 18.91
N HIS A 77 0.24 -7.30 19.04
CA HIS A 77 0.96 -7.45 20.30
C HIS A 77 2.11 -6.43 20.40
N THR A 78 2.52 -6.11 21.62
CA THR A 78 3.63 -5.20 21.91
C THR A 78 4.80 -6.00 22.47
N SER A 79 5.98 -5.87 21.86
CA SER A 79 7.23 -6.44 22.40
C SER A 79 7.90 -5.50 23.39
N GLU A 80 8.87 -5.98 24.17
CA GLU A 80 9.64 -5.15 25.11
C GLU A 80 10.32 -3.94 24.42
N GLY A 81 10.89 -4.15 23.23
CA GLY A 81 11.50 -3.07 22.45
C GLY A 81 10.48 -2.02 22.03
N MET A 82 9.27 -2.44 21.67
CA MET A 82 8.17 -1.54 21.33
C MET A 82 7.67 -0.76 22.56
N GLU A 83 7.62 -1.37 23.74
CA GLU A 83 7.26 -0.64 24.97
C GLU A 83 8.25 0.49 25.27
N LYS A 84 9.56 0.27 25.04
CA LYS A 84 10.57 1.33 25.16
C LYS A 84 10.31 2.48 24.17
N GLU A 85 9.99 2.17 22.91
CA GLU A 85 9.63 3.17 21.90
C GLU A 85 8.35 3.94 22.26
N ILE A 86 7.31 3.24 22.74
CA ILE A 86 6.04 3.85 23.16
C ILE A 86 6.23 4.76 24.37
N ALA A 87 7.01 4.31 25.35
CA ALA A 87 7.34 5.10 26.53
C ALA A 87 8.08 6.39 26.15
N GLU A 88 9.04 6.30 25.23
CA GLU A 88 9.80 7.45 24.75
C GLU A 88 8.93 8.43 23.96
N ALA A 89 8.08 7.94 23.05
CA ALA A 89 7.13 8.80 22.33
C ALA A 89 6.24 9.58 23.30
N LYS A 90 5.70 8.91 24.32
CA LYS A 90 4.90 9.56 25.37
C LYS A 90 5.72 10.60 26.13
N ARG A 91 6.96 10.29 26.50
CA ARG A 91 7.88 11.21 27.20
C ARG A 91 8.15 12.48 26.39
N LEU A 92 8.27 12.34 25.07
CA LEU A 92 8.52 13.43 24.13
C LEU A 92 7.26 14.17 23.68
N GLY A 93 6.06 13.72 24.08
CA GLY A 93 4.80 14.28 23.61
C GLY A 93 4.47 13.95 22.15
N ILE A 94 5.13 12.95 21.57
CA ILE A 94 4.87 12.47 20.20
C ILE A 94 3.57 11.65 20.21
N PRO A 95 2.56 12.02 19.39
CA PRO A 95 1.32 11.27 19.28
C PRO A 95 1.55 9.79 18.93
N VAL A 96 0.90 8.90 19.68
CA VAL A 96 0.95 7.44 19.45
C VAL A 96 -0.35 6.97 18.81
N ARG A 97 -0.26 6.46 17.59
CA ARG A 97 -1.38 5.86 16.84
C ARG A 97 -1.24 4.35 16.81
N ARG A 98 -2.33 3.63 17.08
CA ARG A 98 -2.37 2.16 16.96
C ARG A 98 -3.01 1.74 15.64
N ILE A 99 -2.33 0.85 14.91
CA ILE A 99 -2.79 0.28 13.65
C ILE A 99 -2.81 -1.24 13.80
N SER A 100 -3.97 -1.87 13.66
CA SER A 100 -4.08 -3.32 13.80
C SER A 100 -3.46 -4.06 12.62
N ALA A 101 -3.08 -5.34 12.81
CA ALA A 101 -2.56 -6.15 11.73
C ALA A 101 -3.58 -6.27 10.59
N GLU A 102 -4.87 -6.36 10.90
CA GLU A 102 -5.95 -6.44 9.92
C GLU A 102 -6.04 -5.16 9.10
N GLN A 103 -5.79 -3.98 9.67
CA GLN A 103 -5.76 -2.73 8.89
C GLN A 103 -4.60 -2.68 7.89
N ILE A 104 -3.44 -3.23 8.25
CA ILE A 104 -2.25 -3.29 7.39
C ILE A 104 -2.39 -4.38 6.33
N GLN A 105 -2.95 -5.53 6.72
CA GLN A 105 -3.14 -6.69 5.87
C GLN A 105 -4.44 -6.64 5.06
N LYS A 106 -5.38 -5.74 5.38
CA LYS A 106 -6.50 -5.41 4.52
C LYS A 106 -5.91 -5.06 3.17
N LYS A 107 -5.94 -6.05 2.29
CA LYS A 107 -5.82 -5.82 0.86
C LYS A 107 -6.90 -4.79 0.60
N GLN A 108 -6.51 -3.53 0.40
CA GLN A 108 -7.24 -2.75 -0.58
C GLN A 108 -7.25 -3.69 -1.76
N ALA A 109 -8.41 -4.29 -2.03
CA ALA A 109 -8.63 -4.92 -3.30
C ALA A 109 -8.22 -3.83 -4.28
N ILE A 110 -7.05 -4.00 -4.87
CA ILE A 110 -6.74 -3.27 -6.07
C ILE A 110 -7.93 -3.68 -6.92
N ARG A 111 -8.84 -2.74 -7.19
CA ARG A 111 -9.99 -3.00 -8.04
C ARG A 111 -9.41 -3.29 -9.41
N GLN A 112 -9.05 -4.55 -9.59
CA GLN A 112 -8.06 -5.03 -10.53
C GLN A 112 -8.73 -5.37 -11.85
N TYR A 113 -10.07 -5.36 -11.89
CA TYR A 113 -10.85 -5.59 -13.09
C TYR A 113 -11.62 -4.33 -13.43
N GLY A 114 -11.79 -4.10 -14.72
CA GLY A 114 -12.69 -3.10 -15.28
C GLY A 114 -13.37 -3.67 -16.52
N ILE A 115 -14.13 -2.84 -17.21
CA ILE A 115 -14.80 -3.22 -18.45
C ILE A 115 -14.18 -2.46 -19.61
N LEU A 116 -13.69 -3.20 -20.60
CA LEU A 116 -13.16 -2.65 -21.85
C LEU A 116 -14.26 -2.68 -22.91
N ALA A 117 -14.57 -1.51 -23.46
CA ALA A 117 -15.42 -1.36 -24.64
C ALA A 117 -14.53 -1.45 -25.89
N ARG A 118 -14.80 -2.43 -26.75
CA ARG A 118 -14.10 -2.62 -28.02
C ARG A 118 -15.05 -2.37 -29.18
N ARG A 119 -14.72 -1.39 -30.01
CA ARG A 119 -15.45 -1.10 -31.23
C ARG A 119 -14.88 -1.92 -32.39
N SER A 120 -15.78 -2.56 -33.14
CA SER A 120 -15.48 -3.35 -34.33
C SER A 120 -14.78 -2.52 -35.40
N ALA A 121 -13.85 -3.16 -36.11
CA ALA A 121 -13.19 -2.57 -37.28
C ALA A 121 -14.18 -2.27 -38.42
N LEU A 122 -15.36 -2.88 -38.41
CA LEU A 122 -16.46 -2.62 -39.37
C LEU A 122 -17.25 -1.35 -39.03
N SER A 123 -16.91 -0.67 -37.93
CA SER A 123 -17.52 0.61 -37.58
C SER A 123 -17.06 1.72 -38.53
N VAL A 124 -17.96 2.66 -38.85
CA VAL A 124 -17.67 3.88 -39.61
C VAL A 124 -16.51 4.68 -38.99
N CYS A 125 -16.36 4.63 -37.66
CA CYS A 125 -15.31 5.33 -36.92
C CYS A 125 -14.04 4.49 -36.69
N GLY A 126 -13.90 3.35 -37.40
CA GLY A 126 -12.79 2.41 -37.22
C GLY A 126 -12.76 1.70 -35.86
N SER A 127 -11.79 0.81 -35.67
CA SER A 127 -11.59 0.10 -34.41
C SER A 127 -11.04 1.02 -33.31
N ALA A 128 -11.56 0.88 -32.10
CA ALA A 128 -11.01 1.54 -30.92
C ALA A 128 -11.33 0.73 -29.66
N GLU A 129 -10.51 0.92 -28.62
CA GLU A 129 -10.72 0.34 -27.30
C GLU A 129 -10.69 1.45 -26.25
N ALA A 130 -11.62 1.39 -25.29
CA ALA A 130 -11.69 2.34 -24.19
C ALA A 130 -12.28 1.70 -22.95
N TRP A 131 -11.86 2.15 -21.76
CA TRP A 131 -12.48 1.75 -20.51
C TRP A 131 -13.88 2.36 -20.39
N VAL A 132 -14.85 1.57 -19.94
CA VAL A 132 -16.18 2.08 -19.55
C VAL A 132 -16.02 2.97 -18.32
N LYS A 133 -16.65 4.14 -18.36
CA LYS A 133 -16.54 5.16 -17.30
C LYS A 133 -17.92 5.49 -16.72
N GLN A 134 -17.94 5.78 -15.43
CA GLN A 134 -19.06 6.36 -14.72
C GLN A 134 -18.55 7.63 -14.01
N ASP A 135 -19.24 8.76 -14.21
CA ASP A 135 -18.83 10.07 -13.69
C ASP A 135 -17.39 10.48 -14.07
N GLY A 136 -16.94 10.08 -15.26
CA GLY A 136 -15.60 10.39 -15.79
C GLY A 136 -14.51 9.40 -15.38
N GLU A 137 -14.77 8.52 -14.42
CA GLU A 137 -13.81 7.54 -13.91
C GLU A 137 -14.11 6.13 -14.42
N PRO A 138 -13.08 5.31 -14.73
CA PRO A 138 -13.30 3.93 -15.14
C PRO A 138 -14.04 3.13 -14.08
N VAL A 139 -15.03 2.35 -14.51
CA VAL A 139 -15.74 1.41 -13.63
C VAL A 139 -14.79 0.27 -13.26
N THR A 140 -14.79 -0.14 -11.99
CA THR A 140 -13.82 -1.09 -11.44
C THR A 140 -14.45 -2.08 -10.47
N PHE A 141 -13.94 -3.30 -10.47
CA PHE A 141 -14.44 -4.45 -9.70
C PHE A 141 -13.32 -5.17 -8.97
N ASP A 142 -13.69 -5.86 -7.89
CA ASP A 142 -12.75 -6.62 -7.06
C ASP A 142 -12.49 -8.01 -7.65
N THR A 143 -13.52 -8.60 -8.28
CA THR A 143 -13.46 -9.93 -8.91
C THR A 143 -13.69 -9.87 -10.42
N TYR A 144 -13.25 -10.92 -11.11
CA TYR A 144 -13.51 -11.06 -12.55
C TYR A 144 -14.99 -11.36 -12.80
N GLU A 145 -15.64 -12.14 -11.94
CA GLU A 145 -17.06 -12.48 -12.10
C GLU A 145 -17.96 -11.25 -12.05
N GLU A 146 -17.71 -10.32 -11.12
CA GLU A 146 -18.45 -9.05 -11.04
C GLU A 146 -18.31 -8.24 -12.33
N ALA A 147 -17.08 -8.09 -12.84
CA ALA A 147 -16.82 -7.41 -14.09
C ALA A 147 -17.48 -8.12 -15.29
N ALA A 148 -17.51 -9.46 -15.29
CA ALA A 148 -18.11 -10.26 -16.35
C ALA A 148 -19.63 -10.15 -16.36
N THR A 149 -20.27 -10.19 -15.19
CA THR A 149 -21.72 -9.98 -15.05
C THR A 149 -22.12 -8.60 -15.57
N GLU A 150 -21.40 -7.55 -15.20
CA GLU A 150 -21.72 -6.20 -15.67
C GLU A 150 -21.44 -6.02 -17.17
N ALA A 151 -20.35 -6.58 -17.69
CA ALA A 151 -20.08 -6.57 -19.14
C ALA A 151 -21.19 -7.29 -19.92
N GLY A 152 -21.69 -8.42 -19.41
CA GLY A 152 -22.84 -9.14 -19.97
C GLY A 152 -24.09 -8.27 -20.03
N ARG A 153 -24.43 -7.61 -18.91
CA ARG A 153 -25.56 -6.67 -18.82
C ARG A 153 -25.45 -5.54 -19.85
N LEU A 154 -24.26 -4.98 -20.04
CA LEU A 154 -24.01 -3.93 -21.02
C LEU A 154 -24.18 -4.43 -22.47
N ASN A 155 -23.72 -5.65 -22.76
CA ASN A 155 -23.90 -6.27 -24.07
C ASN A 155 -25.37 -6.58 -24.38
N GLU A 156 -26.14 -7.03 -23.40
CA GLU A 156 -27.59 -7.27 -23.54
C GLU A 156 -28.38 -5.97 -23.77
N GLY A 157 -27.94 -4.86 -23.17
CA GLY A 157 -28.54 -3.54 -23.37
C GLY A 157 -28.32 -2.95 -24.76
N ILE A 158 -27.35 -3.46 -25.53
CA ILE A 158 -27.15 -3.07 -26.93
C ILE A 158 -28.15 -3.85 -27.80
N GLY A 159 -29.27 -3.18 -28.13
CA GLY A 159 -30.28 -3.73 -29.04
C GLY A 159 -29.71 -4.15 -30.41
N PRO A 160 -30.48 -4.88 -31.22
CA PRO A 160 -30.00 -5.62 -32.40
C PRO A 160 -29.40 -4.74 -33.53
N VAL A 161 -29.60 -3.42 -33.45
CA VAL A 161 -29.23 -2.46 -34.51
C VAL A 161 -27.82 -1.88 -34.32
N ASN A 162 -27.19 -2.01 -33.13
CA ASN A 162 -25.92 -1.33 -32.84
C ASN A 162 -24.80 -2.25 -32.30
N ARG A 163 -24.57 -3.42 -32.92
CA ARG A 163 -23.49 -4.37 -32.58
C ARG A 163 -22.06 -3.93 -32.96
N THR A 164 -21.82 -2.63 -33.07
CA THR A 164 -20.47 -2.16 -33.42
C THR A 164 -19.54 -2.08 -32.21
N VAL A 165 -20.05 -2.19 -30.98
CA VAL A 165 -19.26 -2.17 -29.74
C VAL A 165 -19.59 -3.40 -28.90
N GLU A 166 -18.56 -4.04 -28.35
CA GLU A 166 -18.67 -5.17 -27.43
C GLU A 166 -17.92 -4.85 -26.14
N TYR A 167 -18.46 -5.29 -25.00
CA TYR A 167 -17.89 -5.07 -23.68
C TYR A 167 -17.29 -6.35 -23.11
N PHE A 168 -16.08 -6.25 -22.55
CA PHE A 168 -15.34 -7.38 -21.99
C PHE A 168 -14.80 -7.08 -20.59
N PRO A 169 -14.87 -8.03 -19.64
CA PRO A 169 -14.14 -7.92 -18.38
C PRO A 169 -12.64 -8.02 -18.67
N GLN A 170 -11.84 -7.08 -18.16
CA GLN A 170 -10.41 -7.06 -18.38
C GLN A 170 -9.68 -6.75 -17.08
N LYS A 171 -8.62 -7.51 -16.78
CA LYS A 171 -7.70 -7.17 -15.70
C LYS A 171 -7.01 -5.85 -16.04
N ARG A 172 -7.24 -4.83 -15.23
CA ARG A 172 -6.40 -3.64 -15.20
C ARG A 172 -5.04 -4.10 -14.69
N SER A 173 -4.08 -4.22 -15.61
CA SER A 173 -2.69 -4.13 -15.16
C SER A 173 -2.60 -2.86 -14.32
N PRO A 174 -1.93 -2.89 -13.15
CA PRO A 174 -1.51 -1.63 -12.57
C PRO A 174 -0.84 -0.85 -13.70
N LEU A 175 -1.17 0.44 -13.83
CA LEU A 175 -0.27 1.37 -14.53
C LEU A 175 1.14 0.91 -14.12
N PRO A 176 2.06 0.63 -15.06
CA PRO A 176 3.41 0.26 -14.65
C PRO A 176 3.76 1.26 -13.57
N GLU A 177 4.05 0.77 -12.35
CA GLU A 177 4.59 1.63 -11.29
C GLU A 177 5.60 2.45 -12.05
N GLU A 178 5.36 3.77 -12.17
CA GLU A 178 6.34 4.67 -12.76
C GLU A 178 7.62 4.20 -12.15
N THR A 179 8.49 3.67 -13.02
CA THR A 179 9.76 3.12 -12.59
C THR A 179 10.30 4.26 -11.75
N LEU A 180 10.38 4.07 -10.42
CA LEU A 180 10.80 5.12 -9.51
C LEU A 180 12.27 5.31 -9.86
N VAL A 181 12.52 6.06 -10.92
CA VAL A 181 13.80 6.64 -11.24
C VAL A 181 13.95 7.60 -10.09
N PHE A 182 14.73 7.18 -9.11
CA PHE A 182 15.18 8.01 -7.99
C PHE A 182 16.07 9.13 -8.56
N GLY A 183 15.46 10.01 -9.36
CA GLY A 183 16.00 11.31 -9.71
C GLY A 183 15.57 12.24 -8.61
N MET A 184 16.33 12.27 -7.51
CA MET A 184 16.24 13.36 -6.55
C MET A 184 16.58 14.65 -7.29
N SER A 185 15.55 15.34 -7.81
CA SER A 185 15.70 16.75 -8.15
C SER A 185 15.64 17.52 -6.84
N MET A 186 16.79 17.63 -6.19
CA MET A 186 16.99 18.65 -5.18
C MET A 186 16.83 20.00 -5.87
N ARG A 187 15.76 20.73 -5.53
CA ARG A 187 15.80 22.18 -5.55
C ARG A 187 16.05 22.61 -4.11
N LEU A 188 17.15 23.37 -3.98
CA LEU A 188 17.76 23.88 -2.75
C LEU A 188 16.74 24.45 -1.76
#